data_AF-A0A959PVZ9-F1
#
_entry.id   AF-A0A959PVZ9-F1
#
_cell.length_a   1.000
_cell.length_b   1.000
_cell.length_c   1.000
_cell.angle_alpha   90.00
_cell.angle_beta   90.00
_cell.angle_gamma   90.00
#
_symmetry.space_group_name_H-M   'P 1'
#
loop_
_entity.id
_entity.type
_entity.pdbx_description
1 polymer ?
#
loop_
_entity_poly.entity_id
_entity_poly.type
_entity_poly.pdbx_seq_one_letter_code
_entity_poly.pdbx_strand_id
1 'polypeptide(L)' 'MTRHLTKKNSTTVYLNRKVAVVLPAYNAARTLEITFEEIPVDIVDLVILCDDASTDETISIARNLGINHIVSHD' A
#
# COMPACT_ATOMS: atom_id res chain seq x y z
N MET A 1 4.89 3.94 -17.03
CA MET A 1 6.18 4.40 -16.46
C MET A 1 6.31 3.87 -15.05
N THR A 2 6.68 2.60 -14.90
CA THR A 2 6.81 1.95 -13.59
C THR A 2 8.02 2.54 -12.87
N ARG A 3 7.79 3.39 -11.85
CA ARG A 3 8.88 3.92 -11.02
C ARG A 3 9.49 2.76 -10.25
N HIS A 4 10.60 2.25 -10.76
CA HIS A 4 11.45 1.30 -10.07
C HIS A 4 11.89 1.92 -8.74
N LEU A 5 11.44 1.33 -7.63
CA LEU A 5 11.87 1.69 -6.28
C LEU A 5 13.36 1.31 -6.15
N THR A 6 14.24 2.25 -6.51
CA THR A 6 15.66 2.14 -6.17
C THR A 6 15.78 2.21 -4.66
N LYS A 7 16.18 1.08 -4.04
CA LYS A 7 16.59 0.97 -2.64
C LYS A 7 17.62 2.06 -2.33
N LYS A 8 17.18 3.18 -1.77
CA LYS A 8 18.06 4.14 -1.10
C LYS A 8 18.37 3.55 0.28
N ASN A 9 19.63 3.20 0.50
CA ASN A 9 20.15 2.76 1.79
C ASN A 9 20.17 3.93 2.79
N SER A 10 19.00 4.32 3.29
CA SER A 10 18.84 5.09 4.51
C SER A 10 17.45 4.77 5.04
N THR A 11 17.39 3.96 6.08
CA THR A 11 16.17 3.71 6.84
C THR A 11 15.72 5.08 7.36
N THR A 12 14.73 5.72 6.74
CA THR A 12 14.15 6.95 7.29
C THR A 12 13.27 6.51 8.45
N VAL A 13 13.93 6.25 9.58
CA VAL A 13 13.26 5.76 10.76
C VAL A 13 12.56 6.94 11.42
N TYR A 14 11.24 7.05 11.29
CA TYR A 14 10.50 8.07 12.04
C TYR A 14 10.70 7.82 13.53
N LEU A 15 11.43 8.70 14.21
CA LEU A 15 11.78 8.58 15.63
C LEU A 15 12.39 7.23 16.02
N ASN A 16 13.22 6.64 15.15
CA ASN A 16 13.82 5.33 15.38
C ASN A 16 12.79 4.18 15.54
N ARG A 17 11.56 4.33 15.00
CA ARG A 17 10.54 3.28 14.83
C ARG A 17 10.19 3.02 13.36
N LYS A 18 9.76 1.79 13.06
CA LYS A 18 9.14 1.46 11.78
C LYS A 18 7.70 1.97 11.74
N VAL A 19 7.29 2.51 10.61
CA VAL A 19 5.92 2.99 10.38
C VAL A 19 5.24 2.11 9.35
N ALA A 20 4.07 1.57 9.71
CA ALA A 20 3.22 0.81 8.81
C ALA A 20 1.89 1.55 8.61
N VAL A 21 1.40 1.54 7.37
CA VAL A 21 0.07 2.03 7.00
C VAL A 21 -0.82 0.84 6.67
N VAL A 22 -2.04 0.84 7.20
CA VAL A 22 -3.06 -0.15 6.91
C VAL A 22 -4.16 0.51 6.11
N LEU A 23 -4.49 -0.09 4.96
CA LEU A 23 -5.54 0.33 4.05
C LEU A 23 -6.70 -0.68 4.11
N PRO A 24 -7.74 -0.45 4.93
CA PRO A 24 -8.96 -1.24 4.86
C PRO A 24 -9.68 -0.95 3.54
N ALA A 25 -10.09 -2.00 2.84
CA ALA A 25 -10.67 -1.89 1.51
C ALA A 25 -11.87 -2.85 1.34
N TYR A 26 -12.98 -2.30 0.87
CA TYR A 26 -14.13 -3.04 0.34
C TYR A 26 -14.64 -2.31 -0.90
N ASN A 27 -14.55 -2.97 -2.06
CA ASN A 27 -14.87 -2.38 -3.36
C ASN A 27 -14.22 -0.99 -3.60
N ALA A 28 -12.92 -0.91 -3.35
CA ALA A 28 -12.12 0.30 -3.38
C ALA A 28 -11.35 0.52 -4.69
N ALA A 29 -11.67 -0.22 -5.76
CA ALA A 29 -10.94 -0.18 -7.03
C ALA A 29 -10.76 1.26 -7.58
N ARG A 30 -11.76 2.12 -7.37
CA ARG A 30 -11.79 3.50 -7.89
C ARG A 30 -10.99 4.51 -7.09
N THR A 31 -10.67 4.20 -5.83
CA THR A 31 -10.05 5.15 -4.90
C THR A 31 -8.68 4.71 -4.42
N LEU A 32 -8.39 3.40 -4.48
CA LEU A 32 -7.18 2.82 -3.92
C LEU A 32 -5.89 3.45 -4.47
N GLU A 33 -5.83 3.72 -5.78
CA GLU A 33 -4.65 4.35 -6.40
C GLU A 33 -4.37 5.74 -5.84
N ILE A 34 -5.38 6.61 -5.82
CA ILE A 34 -5.24 7.98 -5.29
C ILE A 34 -4.87 7.95 -3.81
N THR A 35 -5.52 7.10 -3.01
CA THR A 35 -5.19 6.93 -1.59
C THR A 35 -3.75 6.44 -1.38
N PHE A 36 -3.27 5.53 -2.23
CA PHE A 36 -1.90 5.03 -2.16
C PHE A 36 -0.87 6.11 -2.55
N GLU A 37 -1.17 6.93 -3.55
CA GLU A 37 -0.31 8.03 -4.00
C GLU A 37 -0.15 9.14 -2.96
N GLU A 38 -1.14 9.35 -2.09
CA GLU A 38 -1.10 10.32 -1.00
C GLU A 38 -0.24 9.89 0.19
N ILE A 39 0.21 8.63 0.24
CA ILE A 39 1.03 8.11 1.34
C ILE A 39 2.44 8.72 1.28
N PRO A 40 2.93 9.34 2.39
CA PRO A 40 4.28 9.89 2.44
C PRO A 40 5.34 8.79 2.50
N VAL A 41 5.85 8.39 1.33
CA VAL A 41 6.83 7.30 1.16
C VAL A 41 8.19 7.57 1.82
N ASP A 42 8.45 8.81 2.24
CA ASP A 42 9.65 9.18 2.96
C ASP A 42 9.62 8.74 4.43
N ILE A 43 8.45 8.54 5.03
CA ILE A 43 8.30 8.12 6.43
C ILE A 43 7.68 6.73 6.61
N VAL A 44 7.03 6.19 5.57
CA VAL A 44 6.33 4.90 5.63
C VAL A 44 7.23 3.77 5.13
N ASP A 45 7.46 2.76 5.98
CA ASP A 45 8.26 1.58 5.63
C ASP A 45 7.44 0.47 4.98
N LEU A 46 6.15 0.39 5.30
CA LEU A 46 5.27 -0.72 4.95
C LEU A 46 3.83 -0.26 4.71
N VAL A 47 3.23 -0.75 3.63
CA VAL A 47 1.79 -0.61 3.35
C VAL A 47 1.15 -1.99 3.33
N ILE A 48 0.05 -2.15 4.06
CA ILE A 48 -0.75 -3.37 4.15
C ILE A 48 -2.16 -3.05 3.66
N LEU A 49 -2.65 -3.79 2.66
CA LEU A 49 -4.06 -3.77 2.29
C LEU A 49 -4.82 -4.84 3.06
N CYS A 50 -5.90 -4.47 3.74
CA CYS A 50 -6.85 -5.39 4.34
C CYS A 50 -8.13 -5.36 3.52
N ASP A 51 -8.28 -6.34 2.64
CA ASP A 51 -9.47 -6.53 1.81
C ASP A 51 -10.56 -7.28 2.59
N ASP A 52 -11.78 -6.74 2.54
CA ASP A 52 -12.97 -7.22 3.24
C ASP A 52 -13.95 -7.85 2.22
N ALA A 53 -13.52 -8.92 1.55
CA ALA A 53 -14.29 -9.66 0.55
C ALA A 53 -14.76 -8.78 -0.64
N SER A 54 -13.87 -7.96 -1.19
CA SER A 54 -14.22 -7.16 -2.38
C SER A 54 -14.54 -8.05 -3.58
N THR A 55 -15.56 -7.64 -4.34
CA THR A 55 -15.98 -8.33 -5.58
C THR A 55 -15.53 -7.61 -6.85
N ASP A 56 -14.89 -6.45 -6.70
CA ASP A 56 -14.37 -5.63 -7.78
C ASP A 56 -12.86 -5.85 -8.01
N GLU A 57 -12.23 -4.96 -8.77
CA GLU A 57 -10.81 -5.04 -9.11
C GLU A 57 -9.85 -4.60 -7.99
N THR A 58 -10.32 -4.38 -6.74
CA THR A 58 -9.51 -3.85 -5.62
C THR A 58 -8.18 -4.59 -5.45
N ILE A 59 -8.23 -5.93 -5.34
CA ILE A 59 -7.01 -6.75 -5.13
C ILE A 59 -6.08 -6.66 -6.35
N SER A 60 -6.64 -6.67 -7.56
CA SER A 60 -5.86 -6.60 -8.80
C SER A 60 -5.12 -5.26 -8.92
N ILE A 61 -5.80 -4.16 -8.59
CA ILE A 61 -5.21 -2.82 -8.56
C ILE A 61 -4.13 -2.74 -7.48
N ALA A 62 -4.38 -3.24 -6.28
CA ALA A 62 -3.40 -3.26 -5.20
C ALA A 62 -2.08 -3.93 -5.61
N ARG A 63 -2.17 -5.08 -6.31
CA ARG A 63 -1.01 -5.79 -6.85
C ARG A 63 -0.28 -4.96 -7.91
N ASN A 64 -1.01 -4.30 -8.80
CA ASN A 64 -0.43 -3.44 -9.83
C ASN A 64 0.28 -2.21 -9.24
N LEU A 65 -0.21 -1.66 -8.12
CA LEU A 65 0.41 -0.56 -7.39
C LEU A 65 1.67 -0.99 -6.61
N GLY A 66 1.96 -2.30 -6.53
CA GLY A 66 3.12 -2.83 -5.80
C GLY A 66 2.88 -2.98 -4.30
N ILE A 67 1.62 -3.03 -3.85
CA ILE A 67 1.30 -3.37 -2.47
C ILE A 67 1.56 -4.86 -2.26
N ASN A 68 2.67 -5.17 -1.58
CA ASN A 68 3.14 -6.55 -1.41
C ASN A 68 2.44 -7.32 -0.28
N HIS A 69 1.81 -6.61 0.66
CA HIS A 69 1.13 -7.20 1.80
C HIS A 69 -0.37 -7.00 1.66
N ILE A 70 -1.06 -8.04 1.22
CA ILE A 70 -2.51 -8.06 1.05
C ILE A 70 -3.07 -9.18 1.92
N VAL A 71 -3.95 -8.82 2.85
CA VAL A 71 -4.76 -9.75 3.65
C VAL A 71 -6.17 -9.65 3.11
N SER A 72 -6.78 -10.76 2.71
CA SER A 72 -8.16 -10.81 2.20
C SER A 72 -8.95 -11.78 3.06
N HIS A 73 -10.21 -11.41 3.34
CA HIS A 73 -11.17 -12.27 4.03
C HIS A 73 -12.11 -12.91 3.00
N ASP A 74 -12.48 -14.17 3.25
CA ASP A 74 -13.43 -14.96 2.46
C ASP A 74 -14.87 -14.88 3.02
#